data_AF-A0A8B6FQH3-F1
#
_entry.id   AF-A0A8B6FQH3-F1
#
_cell.length_a   1.000
_cell.length_b   1.000
_cell.length_c   1.000
_cell.angle_alpha   90.00
_cell.angle_beta   90.00
_cell.angle_gamma   90.00
#
_symmetry.space_group_name_H-M   'P 1'
#
loop_
_entity.id
_entity.type
_entity.pdbx_description
1 polymer ?
#
loop_
_entity_poly.entity_id
_entity_poly.type
_entity_poly.pdbx_seq_one_letter_code
_entity_poly.pdbx_strand_id
1 'polypeptide(L)'
;LANEAEEASKRGELSVVYKITRQLCGKSRNNDAPVLSKEGKLLTTDKEKLDRWAEHFKTILNRTETNNDIPDIQPFGDALEIDTEA
;
A
#
# COMPACT_ATOMS: atom_id res chain seq x y z
N LEU A 1 12.77 18.06 9.52
CA LEU A 1 12.49 16.62 9.79
C LEU A 1 12.85 15.69 8.63
N ALA A 2 12.26 15.80 7.43
CA ALA A 2 12.59 14.87 6.32
C ALA A 2 14.10 14.88 5.97
N ASN A 3 14.68 16.07 5.77
CA ASN A 3 16.12 16.23 5.53
C ASN A 3 16.98 15.71 6.70
N GLU A 4 16.50 15.84 7.94
CA GLU A 4 17.21 15.33 9.12
C GLU A 4 17.19 13.79 9.19
N ALA A 5 16.10 13.15 8.74
CA ALA A 5 16.05 11.69 8.61
C ALA A 5 17.01 11.20 7.52
N GLU A 6 17.12 11.92 6.40
CA GLU A 6 18.07 11.60 5.34
C GLU A 6 19.52 11.69 5.85
N GLU A 7 19.87 12.78 6.52
CA GLU A 7 21.20 12.97 7.10
C GLU A 7 21.52 11.95 8.20
N ALA A 8 20.55 11.61 9.06
CA ALA A 8 20.70 10.53 10.05
C ALA A 8 20.89 9.15 9.38
N SER A 9 20.22 8.90 8.26
CA SER A 9 20.39 7.68 7.46
C SER A 9 21.82 7.60 6.90
N LYS A 10 22.34 8.69 6.33
CA LYS A 10 23.73 8.79 5.83
C LYS A 10 24.75 8.52 6.94
N ARG A 11 24.47 8.90 8.19
CA ARG A 11 25.32 8.63 9.36
C ARG A 11 25.10 7.25 10.00
N GLY A 12 24.15 6.45 9.51
CA GLY A 12 23.83 5.13 10.07
C GLY A 12 23.05 5.17 11.39
N GLU A 13 22.47 6.32 11.75
CA GLU A 13 21.74 6.54 13.00
C GLU A 13 20.28 6.06 12.90
N LEU A 14 20.07 4.76 12.69
CA LEU A 14 18.73 4.18 12.44
C LEU A 14 17.69 4.50 13.52
N SER A 15 18.11 4.65 14.78
CA SER A 15 17.20 5.01 15.88
C SER A 15 16.66 6.45 15.74
N VAL A 16 17.45 7.35 15.18
CA VAL A 16 17.06 8.75 14.89
C VAL A 16 16.15 8.77 13.68
N VAL A 17 16.49 8.03 12.61
CA VAL A 17 15.64 7.84 11.43
C VAL A 17 14.25 7.35 11.86
N TYR A 18 14.16 6.28 12.64
CA TYR A 18 12.88 5.73 13.11
C TYR A 18 12.03 6.77 13.86
N LYS A 19 12.63 7.53 14.79
CA LYS A 19 11.92 8.55 15.55
C LYS A 19 11.36 9.65 14.64
N ILE A 20 12.18 10.14 13.71
CA ILE A 20 11.80 11.20 12.78
C ILE A 20 10.71 10.72 11.81
N THR A 21 10.88 9.54 11.20
CA THR A 21 9.89 8.94 10.31
C THR A 21 8.57 8.69 11.03
N ARG A 22 8.60 8.21 12.28
CA ARG A 22 7.39 8.02 13.09
C ARG A 22 6.68 9.35 13.40
N GLN A 23 7.42 10.43 13.61
CA GLN A 23 6.85 11.76 13.81
C GLN A 23 6.23 12.31 12.51
N LEU A 24 6.91 12.14 11.37
CA LEU A 24 6.46 12.57 10.06
C LEU A 24 5.20 11.81 9.59
N CYS A 25 5.18 10.49 9.75
CA CYS A 25 4.04 9.65 9.35
C CYS A 25 2.86 9.69 10.34
N GLY A 26 3.04 10.34 11.50
CA GLY A 26 2.03 10.38 12.56
C GLY A 26 1.66 8.99 13.11
N LYS A 27 0.47 8.88 13.70
CA LYS A 27 -0.11 7.56 14.04
C LYS A 27 -0.60 6.92 12.74
N SER A 28 -0.11 5.73 12.42
CA SER A 28 -0.76 4.87 11.42
C SER A 28 -2.24 4.78 11.78
N ARG A 29 -3.12 5.35 10.94
CA ARG A 29 -4.53 4.97 10.98
C ARG A 29 -4.55 3.53 10.53
N ASN A 30 -4.74 2.63 11.47
CA ASN A 30 -5.26 1.30 11.17
C ASN A 30 -6.67 1.53 10.62
N ASN A 31 -6.75 1.90 9.34
CA ASN A 31 -7.97 1.74 8.59
C ASN A 31 -8.03 0.24 8.33
N ASP A 32 -8.47 -0.52 9.33
CA ASP A 32 -9.03 -1.85 9.10
C ASP A 32 -10.25 -1.62 8.23
N ALA A 33 -10.00 -1.47 6.93
CA ALA A 33 -11.04 -1.29 5.97
C ALA A 33 -11.93 -2.54 6.07
N PRO A 34 -13.25 -2.35 6.17
CA PRO A 34 -14.17 -3.46 6.20
C PRO A 34 -13.92 -4.37 4.99
N VAL A 35 -13.54 -5.63 5.24
CA VAL A 35 -13.35 -6.62 4.17
C VAL A 35 -14.73 -7.16 3.80
N LEU A 36 -15.08 -7.07 2.52
CA LEU A 36 -16.34 -7.58 2.01
C LEU A 36 -16.16 -8.98 1.39
N SER A 37 -17.20 -9.79 1.52
CA SER A 37 -17.38 -11.02 0.75
C SER A 37 -17.51 -10.71 -0.74
N LYS A 38 -17.49 -11.74 -1.57
CA LYS A 38 -17.70 -11.60 -3.02
C LYS A 38 -19.09 -11.04 -3.36
N GLU A 39 -20.07 -11.31 -2.49
CA GLU A 39 -21.46 -10.84 -2.57
C GLU A 39 -21.65 -9.45 -1.92
N GLY A 40 -20.57 -8.79 -1.48
CA GLY A 40 -20.63 -7.47 -0.86
C GLY A 40 -21.04 -7.46 0.61
N LYS A 41 -21.05 -8.61 1.29
CA LYS A 41 -21.37 -8.70 2.72
C LYS A 41 -20.14 -8.41 3.59
N LEU A 42 -20.29 -7.66 4.67
CA LEU A 42 -19.21 -7.42 5.62
C LEU A 42 -18.75 -8.71 6.31
N LEU A 43 -17.44 -8.96 6.30
CA LEU A 43 -16.78 -10.05 7.02
C LEU A 43 -16.30 -9.56 8.39
N THR A 44 -16.78 -10.21 9.45
CA THR A 44 -16.56 -9.74 10.83
C THR A 44 -15.49 -10.56 11.55
N THR A 45 -15.25 -11.81 11.16
CA THR A 45 -14.25 -12.69 11.79
C THR A 45 -12.95 -12.77 10.98
N ASP A 46 -11.84 -12.98 11.68
CA ASP A 46 -10.52 -13.12 11.02
C ASP A 46 -10.45 -14.37 10.13
N LYS A 47 -11.15 -15.44 10.51
CA LYS A 47 -11.25 -16.65 9.69
C LYS A 47 -11.94 -16.36 8.35
N GLU A 48 -13.08 -15.68 8.37
CA GLU A 48 -13.79 -15.30 7.14
C GLU A 48 -12.94 -14.40 6.24
N LYS A 49 -12.22 -13.43 6.82
CA LYS A 49 -11.31 -12.57 6.09
C LYS A 49 -10.18 -13.38 5.43
N LEU A 50 -9.57 -14.30 6.17
CA LEU A 50 -8.49 -15.14 5.65
C LEU A 50 -8.98 -16.05 4.51
N ASP A 51 -10.14 -16.69 4.71
CA ASP A 51 -10.78 -17.54 3.69
C ASP A 51 -11.11 -16.72 2.43
N ARG A 52 -11.58 -15.47 2.58
CA ARG A 52 -11.82 -14.53 1.48
C ARG A 52 -10.55 -14.11 0.74
N TRP A 53 -9.45 -13.87 1.45
CA TRP A 53 -8.14 -13.59 0.86
C TRP A 53 -7.62 -14.79 0.06
N ALA A 54 -7.73 -15.99 0.60
CA ALA A 54 -7.33 -17.22 -0.08
C ALA A 54 -8.10 -17.42 -1.40
N GLU A 55 -9.42 -17.23 -1.41
CA GLU A 55 -10.23 -17.28 -2.65
C GLU A 55 -9.78 -16.23 -3.67
N HIS A 56 -9.55 -14.99 -3.24
CA HIS A 56 -9.14 -13.89 -4.11
C HIS A 56 -7.82 -14.22 -4.84
N PHE A 57 -6.79 -14.56 -4.06
CA PHE A 57 -5.47 -14.84 -4.59
C PHE A 57 -5.48 -16.09 -5.46
N LYS A 58 -6.26 -17.12 -5.11
CA LYS A 58 -6.39 -18.31 -5.95
C LYS A 58 -6.97 -17.95 -7.33
N THR A 59 -7.94 -17.04 -7.38
CA THR A 59 -8.57 -16.58 -8.63
C THR A 59 -7.62 -15.72 -9.48
N ILE A 60 -6.87 -14.82 -8.83
CA ILE A 60 -5.94 -13.92 -9.54
C ILE A 60 -4.72 -14.68 -10.05
N LEU A 61 -4.09 -15.49 -9.18
CA LEU A 61 -2.78 -16.07 -9.46
C LEU A 61 -2.84 -17.36 -10.28
N ASN A 62 -3.99 -18.08 -10.29
CA ASN A 62 -4.15 -19.33 -11.04
C ASN A 62 -5.05 -19.17 -12.27
N ARG A 63 -5.14 -17.97 -12.86
CA ARG A 63 -5.79 -17.80 -14.16
C ARG A 63 -4.96 -18.55 -15.21
N THR A 64 -5.47 -19.69 -15.68
CA THR A 64 -4.83 -20.56 -16.68
C THR A 64 -4.70 -19.89 -18.05
N GLU A 65 -5.58 -18.92 -18.33
CA GLU A 65 -5.54 -18.08 -19.51
C GLU A 65 -5.14 -16.66 -19.05
N THR A 66 -3.93 -16.24 -19.36
CA THR A 66 -3.68 -14.82 -19.57
C THR A 66 -4.51 -14.43 -20.78
N ASN A 67 -5.75 -13.98 -20.59
CA ASN A 67 -6.39 -13.15 -21.61
C ASN A 67 -5.45 -11.98 -21.82
N ASN A 68 -4.77 -11.98 -22.96
CA ASN A 68 -3.82 -10.96 -23.41
C ASN A 68 -4.53 -9.64 -23.74
N ASP A 69 -5.63 -9.34 -23.05
CA ASP A 69 -6.20 -8.01 -22.98
C ASP A 69 -5.32 -7.20 -22.01
N ILE A 70 -4.09 -6.95 -22.44
CA ILE A 70 -3.26 -5.90 -21.87
C ILE A 70 -4.10 -4.63 -22.02
N PRO A 71 -4.51 -3.97 -20.92
CA PRO A 71 -5.15 -2.69 -21.03
C PRO A 71 -4.22 -1.77 -21.83
N ASP A 72 -4.75 -1.06 -22.83
CA ASP A 72 -4.01 -0.01 -23.52
C ASP A 72 -3.76 1.13 -22.53
N ILE A 73 -2.71 0.97 -21.72
CA ILE A 73 -2.28 1.95 -20.74
C ILE A 73 -1.65 3.07 -21.57
N GLN A 74 -2.42 4.13 -21.80
CA GLN A 74 -1.88 5.34 -22.38
C GLN A 74 -0.69 5.79 -21.51
N PRO A 75 0.47 6.10 -22.11
CA PRO A 75 1.60 6.60 -21.36
C PRO A 75 1.14 7.82 -20.58
N PHE A 76 1.47 7.85 -19.29
CA PHE A 76 1.14 8.97 -18.42
C PHE A 76 1.77 10.24 -19.00
N GLY A 77 0.91 11.06 -19.61
CA GLY A 77 1.27 12.34 -20.19
C GLY A 77 1.41 13.36 -19.08
N ASP A 78 2.64 13.79 -18.90
CA ASP A 78 3.10 14.88 -18.05
C ASP A 78 3.45 14.50 -16.61
N ALA A 79 4.70 14.80 -16.25
CA ALA A 79 5.21 14.68 -14.91
C ALA A 79 4.28 15.45 -13.95
N LEU A 80 3.86 14.79 -12.87
CA LEU A 80 3.16 15.46 -11.79
C LEU A 80 4.08 16.55 -11.24
N GLU A 81 3.64 17.80 -11.33
CA GLU A 81 4.33 18.94 -10.74
C GLU A 81 4.17 18.84 -9.22
N ILE A 82 5.09 18.10 -8.60
CA ILE A 82 5.16 17.97 -7.14
C ILE A 82 5.81 19.24 -6.64
N ASP A 83 5.00 20.12 -6.06
CA ASP A 83 5.50 21.31 -5.37
C ASP A 83 6.34 20.89 -4.16
N THR A 84 7.63 21.17 -4.24
CA THR A 84 8.62 20.90 -3.18
C THR A 84 8.94 22.14 -2.35
N GLU A 85 8.27 23.27 -2.56
CA GLU A 85 8.51 24.46 -1.74
C GLU A 85 7.70 24.44 -0.44
N ALA A 86 8.41 24.60 0.68
CA ALA A 86 7.91 24.72 2.03
C ALA A 86 8.54 25.93 2.71
#